data_AF-A0A433KU76-F1
#
_entry.id   AF-A0A433KU76-F1
#
_cell.length_a   1.000
_cell.length_b   1.000
_cell.length_c   1.000
_cell.angle_alpha   90.00
_cell.angle_beta   90.00
_cell.angle_gamma   90.00
#
_symmetry.space_group_name_H-M   'P 1'
#
loop_
_entity.id
_entity.type
_entity.pdbx_description
1 polymer ?
#
loop_
_entity_poly.entity_id
_entity_poly.type
_entity_poly.pdbx_seq_one_letter_code
_entity_poly.pdbx_strand_id
1 'polypeptide(L)'
;MTMSMPTPLNVTQPSLTQPLSQGLSQGLSQGLSQGLSQTTSNVGHVVYSTSRVTRRNTYALRVRGNRMCECNLFDGDVIIIRRYQQGSHQETAVATINQHEMALKQLSISRLGVHLWPEDTAMPAVFLHNSDIQVLGMVMGVEHGVSHTRHH
;
A
#
# COMPACT_ATOMS: atom_id res chain seq x y z
N MET A 1 58.47 -27.30 3.31
CA MET A 1 58.14 -26.32 2.26
C MET A 1 57.16 -25.31 2.84
N THR A 2 57.46 -24.03 2.63
CA THR A 2 56.92 -22.86 3.33
C THR A 2 55.64 -22.32 2.67
N MET A 3 54.89 -21.62 3.52
CA MET A 3 53.68 -20.79 3.38
C MET A 3 53.50 -20.02 2.06
N SER A 4 52.25 -19.72 1.68
CA SER A 4 51.75 -18.33 1.61
C SER A 4 50.26 -18.25 1.22
N MET A 5 49.53 -17.43 1.97
CA MET A 5 48.18 -16.93 1.66
C MET A 5 48.27 -15.72 0.71
N PRO A 6 47.25 -15.43 -0.13
CA PRO A 6 47.13 -14.12 -0.77
C PRO A 6 46.15 -13.18 -0.05
N THR A 7 46.62 -11.95 0.16
CA THR A 7 46.01 -10.72 0.70
C THR A 7 44.93 -10.13 -0.24
N PRO A 8 43.91 -9.41 0.26
CA PRO A 8 43.06 -8.56 -0.57
C PRO A 8 43.66 -7.17 -0.85
N LEU A 9 43.48 -6.71 -2.08
CA LEU A 9 43.91 -5.42 -2.65
C LEU A 9 43.16 -4.23 -2.03
N ASN A 10 43.95 -3.28 -1.53
CA ASN A 10 43.53 -1.93 -1.15
C ASN A 10 43.43 -1.04 -2.41
N VAL A 11 42.27 -0.41 -2.63
CA VAL A 11 42.11 0.65 -3.63
C VAL A 11 41.57 1.91 -2.97
N THR A 12 42.51 2.83 -2.78
CA THR A 12 42.38 4.21 -2.29
C THR A 12 41.47 5.04 -3.21
N GLN A 13 40.43 5.67 -2.66
CA GLN A 13 39.70 6.75 -3.34
C GLN A 13 40.32 8.13 -2.99
N PRO A 14 40.46 9.05 -3.96
CA PRO A 14 41.10 10.35 -3.75
C PRO A 14 40.15 11.41 -3.15
N SER A 15 40.65 12.11 -2.14
CA SER A 15 40.04 13.28 -1.50
C SER A 15 40.08 14.50 -2.43
N LEU A 16 38.92 15.10 -2.70
CA LEU A 16 38.80 16.36 -3.44
C LEU A 16 38.93 17.56 -2.50
N THR A 17 40.06 18.25 -2.64
CA THR A 17 40.40 19.55 -2.04
C THR A 17 39.61 20.67 -2.72
N GLN A 18 39.03 21.61 -1.95
CA GLN A 18 38.56 22.90 -2.45
C GLN A 18 39.19 24.06 -1.65
N PRO A 19 39.60 25.17 -2.31
CA PRO A 19 40.29 26.28 -1.65
C PRO A 19 39.32 27.29 -1.01
N LEU A 20 39.70 27.81 0.16
CA LEU A 20 39.09 28.97 0.84
C LEU A 20 39.48 30.26 0.11
N SER A 21 38.52 30.95 -0.51
CA SER A 21 38.69 32.31 -1.04
C SER A 21 38.14 33.32 -0.02
N GLN A 22 39.03 34.12 0.54
CA GLN A 22 38.71 35.33 1.31
C GLN A 22 38.31 36.46 0.35
N GLY A 23 37.27 37.20 0.70
CA GLY A 23 36.85 38.42 -0.02
C GLY A 23 36.15 39.37 0.94
N LEU A 24 36.91 40.32 1.47
CA LEU A 24 36.45 41.48 2.23
C LEU A 24 35.77 42.48 1.30
N SER A 25 34.57 42.94 1.62
CA SER A 25 33.97 44.14 1.03
C SER A 25 33.05 44.82 2.05
N GLN A 26 33.58 45.88 2.67
CA GLN A 26 32.80 46.89 3.39
C GLN A 26 32.15 47.83 2.38
N GLY A 27 30.90 48.22 2.60
CA GLY A 27 30.20 49.21 1.78
C GLY A 27 28.98 49.76 2.50
N LEU A 28 29.13 50.97 3.05
CA LEU A 28 28.11 51.80 3.69
C LEU A 28 27.06 52.26 2.66
N SER A 29 25.77 52.09 2.95
CA SER A 29 24.73 52.99 2.42
C SER A 29 23.58 53.10 3.42
N GLN A 30 23.36 54.34 3.85
CA GLN A 30 22.22 54.80 4.63
C GLN A 30 20.99 54.92 3.72
N GLY A 31 19.80 54.65 4.25
CA GLY A 31 18.55 54.90 3.56
C GLY A 31 17.34 54.69 4.46
N LEU A 32 16.81 55.77 5.00
CA LEU A 32 15.55 55.82 5.73
C LEU A 32 14.39 55.37 4.83
N SER A 33 13.57 54.44 5.31
CA SER A 33 12.23 54.18 4.76
C SER A 33 11.31 53.77 5.91
N GLN A 34 10.77 54.78 6.60
CA GLN A 34 9.56 54.61 7.38
C GLN A 34 8.37 54.58 6.42
N GLY A 35 7.61 53.49 6.44
CA GLY A 35 6.40 53.33 5.64
C GLY A 35 5.54 52.23 6.24
N LEU A 36 4.65 52.62 7.15
CA LEU A 36 3.60 51.79 7.71
C LEU A 36 2.68 51.32 6.56
N SER A 37 2.59 50.01 6.32
CA SER A 37 1.44 49.41 5.65
C SER A 37 1.21 48.03 6.26
N GLN A 38 0.15 47.99 7.04
CA GLN A 38 -0.38 46.81 7.70
C GLN A 38 -0.81 45.76 6.68
N THR A 39 -0.73 44.52 7.15
CA THR A 39 -1.60 43.38 6.81
C THR A 39 -1.54 42.81 5.39
N THR A 40 -1.18 41.53 5.34
CA THR A 40 -1.67 40.44 4.44
C THR A 40 -0.45 39.58 4.16
N SER A 41 -0.33 38.33 4.59
CA SER A 41 -1.31 37.34 4.98
C SER A 41 -0.54 36.30 5.75
N ASN A 42 -0.92 36.03 7.00
CA ASN A 42 -0.53 34.77 7.64
C ASN A 42 -1.34 33.70 6.90
N VAL A 43 -0.85 33.27 5.73
CA VAL A 43 -1.41 32.12 5.04
C VAL A 43 -0.98 30.95 5.91
N GLY A 44 -1.77 30.70 6.95
CA GLY A 44 -1.73 29.43 7.64
C GLY A 44 -1.81 28.39 6.54
N HIS A 45 -0.70 27.71 6.29
CA HIS A 45 -0.70 26.52 5.48
C HIS A 45 -1.66 25.59 6.23
N VAL A 46 -2.92 25.59 5.81
CA VAL A 46 -3.84 24.51 6.11
C VAL A 46 -3.21 23.32 5.40
N VAL A 47 -2.37 22.61 6.14
CA VAL A 47 -1.93 21.28 5.74
C VAL A 47 -3.22 20.50 5.70
N TYR A 48 -3.77 20.29 4.50
CA TYR A 48 -4.83 19.33 4.30
C TYR A 48 -4.29 18.02 4.85
N SER A 49 -4.80 17.60 6.02
CA SER A 49 -4.49 16.30 6.58
C SER A 49 -4.72 15.30 5.46
N THR A 50 -3.70 14.51 5.13
CA THR A 50 -3.80 13.48 4.10
C THR A 50 -4.86 12.48 4.56
N SER A 51 -6.11 12.72 4.16
CA SER A 51 -7.23 11.85 4.49
C SER A 51 -6.91 10.49 3.91
N ARG A 52 -6.73 9.49 4.77
CA ARG A 52 -6.50 8.12 4.30
C ARG A 52 -7.84 7.54 3.94
N VAL A 53 -8.09 7.42 2.65
CA VAL A 53 -9.29 6.76 2.13
C VAL A 53 -9.05 5.25 2.12
N THR A 54 -9.91 4.51 2.83
CA THR A 54 -9.94 3.04 2.79
C THR A 54 -11.20 2.60 2.08
N ARG A 55 -11.06 1.86 0.99
CA ARG A 55 -12.18 1.24 0.28
C ARG A 55 -12.38 -0.19 0.78
N ARG A 56 -13.62 -0.54 1.09
CA ARG A 56 -14.03 -1.88 1.52
C ARG A 56 -15.00 -2.45 0.50
N ASN A 57 -14.66 -3.58 -0.09
CA ASN A 57 -15.50 -4.29 -1.03
C ASN A 57 -15.76 -5.69 -0.48
N THR A 58 -17.02 -6.04 -0.27
CA THR A 58 -17.42 -7.39 0.17
C THR A 58 -18.29 -8.03 -0.90
N TYR A 59 -17.95 -9.24 -1.30
CA TYR A 59 -18.68 -10.04 -2.26
C TYR A 59 -19.22 -11.28 -1.56
N ALA A 60 -20.49 -11.60 -1.81
CA ALA A 60 -21.11 -12.83 -1.35
C ALA A 60 -21.46 -13.70 -2.56
N LEU A 61 -20.90 -14.89 -2.60
CA LEU A 61 -21.10 -15.89 -3.65
C LEU A 61 -21.71 -17.14 -3.03
N ARG A 62 -22.56 -17.83 -3.77
CA ARG A 62 -23.12 -19.13 -3.41
C ARG A 62 -22.68 -20.16 -4.44
N VAL A 63 -22.18 -21.30 -4.01
CA VAL A 63 -21.83 -22.40 -4.89
C VAL A 63 -23.11 -23.09 -5.37
N ARG A 64 -23.16 -23.39 -6.66
CA ARG A 64 -24.26 -24.09 -7.32
C ARG A 64 -23.73 -25.35 -8.00
N GLY A 65 -24.28 -26.49 -7.62
CA GLY A 65 -23.85 -27.80 -8.08
C GLY A 65 -22.67 -28.34 -7.29
N ASN A 66 -22.09 -29.43 -7.79
CA ASN A 66 -21.09 -30.25 -7.09
C ASN A 66 -19.75 -30.34 -7.84
N ARG A 67 -19.53 -29.46 -8.82
CA ARG A 67 -18.31 -29.43 -9.65
C ARG A 67 -17.07 -28.99 -8.89
N MET A 68 -17.23 -28.32 -7.75
CA MET A 68 -16.13 -27.83 -6.91
C MET A 68 -15.82 -28.74 -5.71
N CYS A 69 -16.26 -30.00 -5.74
CA CYS A 69 -16.03 -30.95 -4.65
C CYS A 69 -14.54 -31.18 -4.36
N GLU A 70 -13.66 -31.04 -5.35
CA GLU A 70 -12.20 -31.15 -5.17
C GLU A 70 -11.63 -30.03 -4.29
N CYS A 71 -12.27 -28.86 -4.26
CA CYS A 71 -11.95 -27.77 -3.33
C CYS A 71 -12.76 -27.84 -2.03
N ASN A 72 -13.41 -28.99 -1.76
CA ASN A 72 -14.26 -29.19 -0.59
C ASN A 72 -15.41 -28.16 -0.50
N LEU A 73 -15.94 -27.78 -1.67
CA LEU A 73 -17.06 -26.85 -1.87
C LEU A 73 -18.25 -27.60 -2.46
N PHE A 74 -19.41 -27.49 -1.81
CA PHE A 74 -20.64 -28.19 -2.16
C PHE A 74 -21.78 -27.22 -2.53
N ASP A 75 -22.83 -27.76 -3.18
CA ASP A 75 -24.02 -26.98 -3.53
C ASP A 75 -24.63 -26.35 -2.28
N GLY A 76 -24.83 -25.03 -2.33
CA GLY A 76 -25.36 -24.27 -1.19
C GLY A 76 -24.29 -23.59 -0.34
N ASP A 77 -23.01 -23.92 -0.49
CA ASP A 77 -21.95 -23.26 0.26
C ASP A 77 -21.88 -21.77 -0.06
N VAL A 78 -21.66 -20.95 0.96
CA VAL A 78 -21.53 -19.49 0.83
C VAL A 78 -20.08 -19.10 1.01
N ILE A 79 -19.58 -18.33 0.05
CA ILE A 79 -18.23 -17.80 0.00
C ILE A 79 -18.32 -16.28 0.17
N ILE A 80 -17.68 -15.75 1.19
CA ILE A 80 -17.61 -14.31 1.45
C ILE A 80 -16.19 -13.82 1.18
N ILE A 81 -16.03 -12.89 0.24
CA ILE A 81 -14.73 -12.30 -0.10
C ILE A 81 -14.72 -10.85 0.36
N ARG A 82 -13.81 -10.50 1.26
CA ARG A 82 -13.61 -9.14 1.77
C ARG A 82 -12.30 -8.60 1.24
N ARG A 83 -12.36 -7.50 0.51
CA ARG A 83 -11.22 -6.79 -0.04
C ARG A 83 -11.13 -5.40 0.60
N TYR A 84 -9.96 -5.07 1.11
CA TYR A 84 -9.63 -3.81 1.74
C TYR A 84 -8.53 -3.15 0.91
N GLN A 85 -8.77 -1.93 0.46
CA GLN A 85 -7.79 -1.15 -0.28
C GLN A 85 -7.52 0.15 0.46
N GLN A 86 -6.31 0.32 0.98
CA GLN A 86 -5.89 1.52 1.69
C GLN A 86 -4.97 2.35 0.77
N GLY A 87 -5.48 3.50 0.31
CA GLY A 87 -4.75 4.34 -0.65
C GLY A 87 -4.41 3.62 -1.96
N SER A 88 -3.20 3.85 -2.48
CA SER A 88 -2.71 3.26 -3.75
C SER A 88 -1.85 2.00 -3.58
N HIS A 89 -1.36 1.71 -2.37
CA HIS A 89 -0.23 0.79 -2.18
C HIS A 89 -0.56 -0.50 -1.43
N GLN A 90 -1.63 -0.54 -0.63
CA GLN A 90 -1.93 -1.70 0.21
C GLN A 90 -3.33 -2.23 -0.11
N GLU A 91 -3.37 -3.42 -0.71
CA GLU A 91 -4.58 -4.22 -0.93
C GLU A 91 -4.47 -5.49 -0.10
N THR A 92 -5.48 -5.78 0.70
CA THR A 92 -5.59 -7.02 1.47
C THR A 92 -6.92 -7.67 1.14
N ALA A 93 -6.91 -8.96 0.83
CA ALA A 93 -8.12 -9.71 0.56
C ALA A 93 -8.18 -10.93 1.49
N VAL A 94 -9.38 -11.23 1.98
CA VAL A 94 -9.66 -12.35 2.87
C VAL A 94 -10.90 -13.04 2.33
N ALA A 95 -10.86 -14.35 2.19
CA ALA A 95 -12.01 -15.16 1.83
C ALA A 95 -12.46 -16.00 3.03
N THR A 96 -13.77 -16.16 3.19
CA THR A 96 -14.37 -17.10 4.13
C THR A 96 -15.13 -18.14 3.34
N ILE A 97 -14.72 -19.40 3.46
CA ILE A 97 -15.32 -20.57 2.78
C ILE A 97 -15.62 -21.62 3.84
N ASN A 98 -16.86 -22.16 3.91
CA ASN A 98 -17.21 -23.19 4.89
C ASN A 98 -16.85 -22.80 6.35
N GLN A 99 -17.07 -21.53 6.72
CA GLN A 99 -16.68 -20.96 8.02
C GLN A 99 -15.17 -20.91 8.29
N HIS A 100 -14.33 -21.29 7.32
CA HIS A 100 -12.89 -21.16 7.38
C HIS A 100 -12.45 -19.84 6.75
N GLU A 101 -11.70 -19.03 7.50
CA GLU A 101 -11.13 -17.78 7.01
C GLU A 101 -9.72 -18.01 6.47
N MET A 102 -9.44 -17.49 5.28
CA MET A 102 -8.14 -17.59 4.62
C MET A 102 -7.72 -16.23 4.05
N ALA A 103 -6.53 -15.79 4.44
CA ALA A 103 -5.90 -14.62 3.86
C ALA A 103 -5.47 -14.92 2.42
N LEU A 104 -5.69 -13.97 1.52
CA LEU A 104 -5.35 -14.08 0.12
C LEU A 104 -4.17 -13.18 -0.19
N LYS A 105 -3.13 -13.76 -0.79
CA LYS A 105 -2.04 -13.01 -1.41
C LYS A 105 -2.51 -12.25 -2.64
N GLN A 106 -3.41 -12.86 -3.41
CA GLN A 106 -3.93 -12.27 -4.64
C GLN A 106 -5.34 -12.76 -4.96
N LEU A 107 -6.19 -11.83 -5.38
CA LEU A 107 -7.55 -12.07 -5.88
C LEU A 107 -7.61 -11.63 -7.34
N SER A 108 -8.05 -12.51 -8.24
CA SER A 108 -8.30 -12.17 -9.65
C SER A 108 -9.73 -12.52 -10.03
N ILE A 109 -10.46 -11.55 -10.56
CA ILE A 109 -11.84 -11.72 -11.03
C ILE A 109 -11.81 -11.55 -12.55
N SER A 110 -12.23 -12.59 -13.27
CA SER A 110 -12.24 -12.65 -14.73
C SER A 110 -13.60 -13.12 -15.25
N ARG A 111 -13.82 -13.06 -16.57
CA ARG A 111 -15.07 -13.55 -17.19
C ARG A 111 -15.33 -15.04 -16.97
N LEU A 112 -14.26 -15.83 -16.80
CA LEU A 112 -14.35 -17.26 -16.54
C LEU A 112 -14.73 -17.57 -15.09
N GLY A 113 -14.42 -16.68 -14.15
CA GLY A 113 -14.57 -16.97 -12.73
C GLY A 113 -13.65 -16.15 -11.83
N VAL A 114 -13.54 -16.57 -10.58
CA VAL A 114 -12.75 -15.94 -9.53
C VAL A 114 -11.60 -16.86 -9.12
N HIS A 115 -10.37 -16.37 -9.20
CA HIS A 115 -9.18 -17.06 -8.68
C HIS A 115 -8.81 -16.48 -7.31
N LEU A 116 -8.68 -17.36 -6.33
CA LEU A 116 -8.25 -17.06 -4.98
C LEU A 116 -6.88 -17.69 -4.76
N TRP A 117 -5.87 -16.86 -4.48
CA TRP A 117 -4.52 -17.31 -4.13
C TRP A 117 -4.31 -17.11 -2.64
N PRO A 118 -4.27 -18.18 -1.84
CA PRO A 118 -3.98 -18.09 -0.42
C PRO A 118 -2.61 -17.45 -0.16
N GLU A 119 -2.46 -16.80 0.99
CA GLU A 119 -1.16 -16.35 1.48
C GLU A 119 -0.28 -17.53 1.91
N ASP A 120 -0.91 -18.56 2.48
CA ASP A 120 -0.24 -19.78 2.90
C ASP A 120 -0.07 -20.77 1.73
N THR A 121 1.18 -21.18 1.48
CA THR A 121 1.53 -22.12 0.40
C THR A 121 1.04 -23.55 0.61
N ALA A 122 0.62 -23.94 1.82
CA ALA A 122 0.04 -25.25 2.08
C ALA A 122 -1.39 -25.37 1.55
N MET A 123 -2.08 -24.24 1.32
CA MET A 123 -3.41 -24.23 0.71
C MET A 123 -3.31 -24.07 -0.81
N PRO A 124 -3.97 -24.95 -1.60
CA PRO A 124 -3.99 -24.82 -3.04
C PRO A 124 -4.81 -23.58 -3.47
N ALA A 125 -4.49 -23.03 -4.64
CA ALA A 125 -5.28 -21.97 -5.24
C ALA A 125 -6.69 -22.49 -5.56
N VAL A 126 -7.72 -21.69 -5.23
CA VAL A 126 -9.12 -22.04 -5.46
C VAL A 126 -9.63 -21.29 -6.67
N PHE A 127 -10.15 -22.01 -7.66
CA PHE A 127 -10.79 -21.43 -8.84
C PHE A 127 -12.30 -21.63 -8.81
N LEU A 128 -13.03 -20.52 -8.73
CA LEU A 128 -14.48 -20.48 -8.73
C LEU A 128 -14.99 -20.14 -10.13
N HIS A 129 -15.40 -21.16 -10.88
CA HIS A 129 -15.96 -21.00 -12.21
C HIS A 129 -17.34 -20.32 -12.20
N ASN A 130 -17.56 -19.35 -13.09
CA ASN A 130 -18.80 -18.54 -13.12
C ASN A 130 -20.08 -19.37 -13.36
N SER A 131 -19.97 -20.54 -14.00
CA SER A 131 -21.14 -21.40 -14.26
C SER A 131 -21.64 -22.13 -13.01
N ASP A 132 -20.77 -22.27 -12.01
CA ASP A 132 -20.96 -23.08 -10.81
C ASP A 132 -21.07 -22.20 -9.54
N ILE A 133 -21.14 -20.88 -9.72
CA ILE A 133 -21.36 -19.91 -8.64
C ILE A 133 -22.50 -18.96 -8.99
N GLN A 134 -23.20 -18.51 -7.95
CA GLN A 134 -24.22 -17.48 -8.02
C GLN A 134 -23.77 -16.30 -7.16
N VAL A 135 -23.72 -15.10 -7.74
CA VAL A 135 -23.48 -13.88 -6.96
C VAL A 135 -24.75 -13.56 -6.16
N LEU A 136 -24.66 -13.60 -4.84
CA LEU A 136 -25.76 -13.21 -3.95
C LEU A 136 -25.85 -11.68 -3.81
N GLY A 137 -24.70 -11.01 -3.78
CA GLY A 137 -24.63 -9.57 -3.67
C GLY A 137 -23.22 -9.02 -3.54
N MET A 138 -23.12 -7.70 -3.64
CA MET A 138 -21.89 -6.94 -3.47
C MET A 138 -22.17 -5.72 -2.61
N VAL A 139 -21.31 -5.49 -1.62
CA VAL A 139 -21.36 -4.30 -0.75
C VAL A 139 -20.07 -3.51 -0.94
N MET A 140 -20.21 -2.22 -1.20
CA MET A 140 -19.09 -1.28 -1.31
C MET A 140 -19.20 -0.22 -0.22
N GLY A 141 -18.07 0.08 0.42
CA GLY A 141 -17.94 1.12 1.43
C GLY A 141 -16.65 1.91 1.24
N VAL A 142 -16.69 3.18 1.62
CA VAL A 142 -15.52 4.05 1.65
C VAL A 142 -15.45 4.69 3.03
N GLU A 143 -14.30 4.54 3.69
CA GLU A 143 -14.03 5.14 4.98
C GLU A 143 -12.95 6.22 4.85
N HIS A 144 -13.19 7.38 5.46
CA HIS A 144 -12.21 8.46 5.54
C HIS A 144 -11.52 8.42 6.90
N GLY A 145 -10.26 8.00 6.93
CA GLY A 145 -9.41 8.06 8.11
C GLY A 145 -8.77 9.44 8.25
N VAL A 146 -9.11 10.16 9.33
CA VAL A 146 -8.45 11.42 9.69
C VAL A 146 -7.26 11.08 10.57
N SER A 147 -6.03 11.19 10.04
CA SER A 147 -4.82 11.02 10.84
C SER A 147 -4.58 12.28 11.66
N HIS A 148 -4.77 12.22 12.98
CA HIS A 148 -4.43 13.33 13.87
C HIS A 148 -2.91 13.32 14.10
N THR A 149 -2.16 14.11 13.34
CA THR A 149 -0.75 14.39 13.63
C THR A 149 -0.70 15.29 14.86
N ARG A 150 -0.49 14.69 16.03
CA ARG A 150 -0.25 15.42 17.28
C ARG A 150 1.17 16.01 17.20
N HIS A 151 1.29 17.30 16.89
CA HIS A 151 2.53 18.04 17.07
C HIS A 151 2.80 18.21 18.58
N HIS A 152 4.04 17.97 18.97
CA HIS A 152 4.59 18.25 20.30
C HIS A 152 5.70 19.29 20.17
#